data_AF-A0A378AQS0-F1
#
_entry.id   AF-A0A378AQS0-F1
#
_cell.length_a   1.000
_cell.length_b   1.000
_cell.length_c   1.000
_cell.angle_alpha   90.00
_cell.angle_beta   90.00
_cell.angle_gamma   90.00
#
_symmetry.space_group_name_H-M   'P 1'
#
loop_
_entity.id
_entity.type
_entity.pdbx_description
1 polymer ?
#
loop_
_entity_poly.entity_id
_entity_poly.type
_entity_poly.pdbx_seq_one_letter_code
_entity_poly.pdbx_strand_id
1 'polypeptide(L)'
;MPLLTFDLIEGRTEQEVKTLLDAAHRAVLRAFEVPERDRYQIVHENKAHHMVIEDTGLGLTRTRDSGGGAGLYQPRSEAQKQRFFAHFAGGAGGTLRPERR
;
A
#
# COMPACT_ATOMS: atom_id res chain seq x y z
N MET A 1 15.85 7.95 1.67
CA MET A 1 14.98 8.24 2.82
C MET A 1 13.51 8.34 2.44
N PRO A 2 12.90 7.26 1.91
CA PRO A 2 11.48 7.25 1.57
C PRO A 2 10.62 7.18 2.83
N LEU A 3 9.71 8.16 2.98
CA LEU A 3 8.63 8.12 3.95
C LEU A 3 7.39 7.53 3.27
N LEU A 4 6.89 6.43 3.83
CA LEU A 4 5.63 5.81 3.44
C LEU A 4 4.60 6.05 4.53
N THR A 5 3.44 6.57 4.15
CA THR A 5 2.29 6.72 5.03
C THR A 5 1.19 5.79 4.56
N PHE A 6 0.59 5.05 5.49
CA PHE A 6 -0.52 4.14 5.24
C PHE A 6 -1.76 4.64 5.97
N ASP A 7 -2.81 4.93 5.22
CA ASP A 7 -4.13 5.15 5.78
C ASP A 7 -4.93 3.86 5.65
N LEU A 8 -5.31 3.29 6.80
CA LEU A 8 -6.04 2.04 6.92
C LEU A 8 -7.39 2.27 7.59
N ILE A 9 -8.41 1.51 7.20
CA ILE A 9 -9.62 1.39 8.02
C ILE A 9 -9.29 0.56 9.27
N GLU A 10 -9.77 1.01 10.43
CA GLU A 10 -9.68 0.32 11.72
C GLU A 10 -10.20 -1.14 11.64
N GLY A 11 -9.58 -2.04 12.42
CA GLY A 11 -10.05 -3.43 12.57
C GLY A 11 -9.03 -4.51 12.22
N ARG A 12 -7.82 -4.14 11.77
CA ARG A 12 -6.71 -5.08 11.59
C ARG A 12 -6.03 -5.36 12.93
N THR A 13 -5.49 -6.56 13.05
CA THR A 13 -4.59 -6.92 14.15
C THR A 13 -3.22 -6.29 13.96
N GLU A 14 -2.47 -6.11 15.05
CA GLU A 14 -1.08 -5.63 15.01
C GLU A 14 -0.20 -6.49 14.08
N GLN A 15 -0.44 -7.80 14.05
CA GLN A 15 0.32 -8.73 13.23
C GLN A 15 0.05 -8.54 11.73
N GLU A 16 -1.20 -8.24 11.35
CA GLU A 16 -1.56 -7.92 9.96
C GLU A 16 -0.95 -6.59 9.52
N VAL A 17 -1.01 -5.56 10.38
CA VAL A 17 -0.38 -4.26 10.13
C VAL A 17 1.14 -4.42 9.97
N LYS A 18 1.79 -5.18 10.85
CA LYS A 18 3.23 -5.47 10.74
C LYS A 18 3.56 -6.20 9.43
N THR A 19 2.75 -7.17 9.05
CA THR A 19 2.95 -7.93 7.80
C THR A 19 2.85 -7.02 6.58
N LEU A 20 1.88 -6.09 6.55
CA LEU A 20 1.73 -5.07 5.52
C LEU A 20 2.97 -4.17 5.43
N LEU A 21 3.42 -3.63 6.57
CA LEU A 21 4.58 -2.75 6.65
C LEU A 21 5.87 -3.45 6.20
N ASP A 22 6.06 -4.71 6.60
CA ASP A 22 7.19 -5.53 6.19
C ASP A 22 7.15 -5.81 4.67
N ALA A 23 5.97 -6.05 4.09
CA ALA A 23 5.80 -6.22 2.65
C ALA A 23 6.11 -4.95 1.86
N ALA A 24 5.62 -3.80 2.33
CA ALA A 24 5.93 -2.51 1.72
C ALA A 24 7.43 -2.19 1.77
N HIS A 25 8.09 -2.48 2.90
CA HIS A 25 9.53 -2.25 3.02
C HIS A 25 10.33 -3.12 2.05
N ARG A 26 9.95 -4.41 1.89
CA ARG A 26 10.57 -5.27 0.87
C ARG A 26 10.39 -4.74 -0.55
N ALA A 27 9.24 -4.13 -0.85
CA ALA A 27 9.00 -3.50 -2.15
C ALA A 27 9.88 -2.25 -2.34
N VAL A 28 10.07 -1.44 -1.30
CA VAL A 28 10.98 -0.29 -1.28
C VAL A 28 12.41 -0.72 -1.58
N LEU A 29 12.94 -1.73 -0.88
CA LEU A 29 14.30 -2.21 -1.08
C LEU A 29 14.53 -2.68 -2.53
N ARG A 30 13.55 -3.40 -3.10
CA ARG A 30 13.63 -3.88 -4.49
C ARG A 30 13.49 -2.79 -5.54
N ALA A 31 12.63 -1.80 -5.31
CA ALA A 31 12.33 -0.78 -6.31
C ALA A 31 13.30 0.41 -6.31
N PHE A 32 13.83 0.75 -5.13
CA PHE A 32 14.56 2.00 -4.91
C PHE A 32 16.03 1.81 -4.52
N GLU A 33 16.50 0.57 -4.34
CA GLU A 33 17.92 0.25 -4.04
C GLU A 33 18.46 1.06 -2.85
N VAL A 34 17.63 1.27 -1.83
CA VAL A 34 17.99 2.01 -0.62
C VAL A 34 18.60 1.08 0.43
N PRO A 35 19.38 1.60 1.40
CA PRO A 35 19.89 0.80 2.52
C PRO A 35 18.77 0.09 3.28
N GLU A 36 19.05 -1.10 3.81
CA GLU A 36 18.04 -1.92 4.51
C GLU A 36 17.34 -1.20 5.67
N ARG A 37 18.06 -0.31 6.35
CA ARG A 37 17.56 0.45 7.50
C ARG A 37 16.91 1.78 7.13
N ASP A 38 16.82 2.10 5.84
CA ASP A 38 16.13 3.29 5.33
C ASP A 38 14.60 3.07 5.35
N ARG A 39 14.06 2.84 6.55
CA ARG A 39 12.68 2.42 6.81
C ARG A 39 11.96 3.48 7.64
N TYR A 40 11.19 4.34 6.97
CA TYR A 40 10.33 5.33 7.60
C TYR A 40 8.88 5.07 7.20
N GLN A 41 8.07 4.57 8.13
CA GLN A 41 6.70 4.15 7.88
C GLN A 41 5.78 4.65 8.99
N ILE A 42 4.65 5.23 8.60
CA ILE A 42 3.61 5.71 9.52
C ILE A 42 2.29 5.06 9.14
N VAL A 43 1.53 4.61 10.12
CA VAL A 43 0.17 4.06 9.94
C VAL A 43 -0.82 4.97 10.65
N HIS A 44 -1.86 5.36 9.92
CA HIS A 44 -3.04 6.01 10.46
C HIS A 44 -4.23 5.06 10.31
N GLU A 45 -4.85 4.71 11.43
CA GLU A 45 -6.09 3.95 11.44
C GLU A 45 -7.26 4.93 11.51
N ASN A 46 -8.21 4.77 10.59
CA ASN A 46 -9.32 5.68 10.39
C ASN A 46 -10.64 4.91 10.49
N LYS A 47 -11.67 5.56 11.03
CA LYS A 47 -13.03 5.03 10.97
C LYS A 47 -13.48 4.90 9.51
N ALA A 48 -14.26 3.87 9.21
CA ALA A 48 -14.69 3.57 7.83
C ALA A 48 -15.40 4.75 7.13
N HIS A 49 -16.10 5.61 7.88
CA HIS A 49 -16.78 6.79 7.31
C HIS A 49 -15.88 8.01 7.11
N HIS A 50 -14.62 7.97 7.55
CA HIS A 50 -13.62 9.00 7.27
C HIS A 50 -12.90 8.78 5.94
N MET A 51 -13.04 7.59 5.33
CA MET A 51 -12.36 7.21 4.11
C MET A 51 -13.38 6.91 3.01
N VAL A 52 -13.42 7.74 1.97
CA VAL A 52 -14.23 7.51 0.76
C VAL A 52 -13.27 7.23 -0.39
N ILE A 53 -13.20 5.97 -0.81
CA ILE A 53 -12.31 5.52 -1.89
C ILE A 53 -13.15 4.80 -2.93
N GLU A 54 -13.38 5.48 -4.05
CA GLU A 54 -14.13 4.97 -5.20
C GLU A 54 -13.18 4.43 -6.28
N ASP A 55 -13.73 3.96 -7.39
CA ASP A 55 -12.99 3.27 -8.44
C ASP A 55 -12.50 4.17 -9.59
N THR A 56 -12.82 5.47 -9.54
CA THR A 56 -12.54 6.42 -10.64
C THR A 56 -13.11 5.97 -11.99
N GLY A 57 -14.19 5.18 -11.99
CA GLY A 57 -14.78 4.61 -13.21
C GLY A 57 -13.98 3.48 -13.83
N LEU A 58 -13.01 2.89 -13.11
CA LEU A 58 -12.19 1.77 -13.58
C LEU A 58 -12.85 0.40 -13.41
N GLY A 59 -14.06 0.33 -12.84
CA GLY A 59 -14.79 -0.93 -12.62
C GLY A 59 -14.16 -1.81 -11.55
N LEU A 60 -13.51 -1.21 -10.55
CA LEU A 60 -12.83 -1.93 -9.47
C LEU A 60 -13.75 -2.05 -8.24
N THR A 61 -14.15 -3.27 -7.89
CA THR A 61 -14.88 -3.52 -6.64
C THR A 61 -13.92 -3.45 -5.45
N ARG A 62 -14.11 -2.48 -4.57
CA ARG A 62 -13.35 -2.36 -3.31
C ARG A 62 -14.04 -3.15 -2.20
N THR A 63 -13.32 -4.05 -1.55
CA THR A 63 -13.74 -4.66 -0.28
C THR A 63 -13.41 -3.71 0.88
N ARG A 64 -14.14 -3.81 2.00
CA ARG A 64 -13.87 -3.02 3.23
C ARG A 64 -12.41 -3.13 3.68
N ASP A 65 -11.81 -4.31 3.51
CA ASP A 65 -10.41 -4.59 3.86
C ASP A 65 -9.39 -4.14 2.80
N SER A 66 -9.85 -3.58 1.67
CA SER A 66 -8.97 -3.04 0.62
C SER A 66 -8.74 -1.53 0.72
N GLY A 67 -9.26 -0.89 1.78
CA GLY A 67 -9.09 0.53 2.08
C GLY A 67 -7.73 0.88 2.69
N GLY A 68 -6.64 0.42 2.08
CA GLY A 68 -5.28 0.79 2.45
C GLY A 68 -4.65 1.67 1.39
N GLY A 69 -4.67 2.99 1.58
CA GLY A 69 -3.93 3.92 0.71
C GLY A 69 -2.48 3.99 1.14
N ALA A 70 -1.54 3.61 0.26
CA ALA A 70 -0.11 3.80 0.51
C ALA A 70 0.38 5.08 -0.20
N GLY A 71 0.66 6.12 0.57
CA GLY A 71 1.25 7.37 0.08
C GLY A 71 2.78 7.35 0.16
N LEU A 72 3.46 7.71 -0.94
CA LEU A 72 4.91 7.87 -0.97
C LEU A 72 5.26 9.36 -1.04
N TYR A 73 5.88 9.89 0.01
CA TYR A 73 6.22 11.31 0.13
C TYR A 73 7.67 11.62 -0.30
N GLN A 74 8.08 11.12 -1.48
CA GLN A 74 9.34 11.53 -2.11
C GLN A 74 9.21 11.63 -3.63
N PRO A 75 9.84 12.64 -4.27
CA PRO A 75 9.93 12.69 -5.72
C PRO A 75 10.73 11.48 -6.22
N ARG A 76 10.08 10.66 -7.05
CA ARG A 76 10.64 9.46 -7.67
C ARG A 76 10.32 9.46 -9.15
N SER A 77 11.20 8.87 -9.95
CA SER A 77 10.92 8.70 -11.38
C SER A 77 9.70 7.80 -11.59
N GLU A 78 9.02 7.98 -12.72
CA GLU A 78 7.82 7.19 -13.03
C GLU A 78 8.13 5.68 -13.05
N ALA A 79 9.26 5.30 -13.63
CA ALA A 79 9.73 3.92 -13.65
C ALA A 79 9.96 3.34 -12.24
N GLN A 80 10.48 4.14 -11.30
CA GLN A 80 10.62 3.73 -9.90
C GLN A 80 9.25 3.50 -9.24
N LYS A 81 8.29 4.42 -9.47
CA LYS A 81 6.93 4.29 -8.94
C LYS A 81 6.24 3.02 -9.48
N GLN A 82 6.32 2.78 -10.79
CA GLN A 82 5.75 1.59 -11.41
C GLN A 82 6.34 0.29 -10.86
N ARG A 83 7.68 0.21 -10.70
CA ARG A 83 8.34 -0.95 -10.07
C ARG A 83 7.89 -1.17 -8.63
N PHE A 84 7.75 -0.10 -7.85
CA PHE A 84 7.26 -0.19 -6.48
C PHE A 84 5.85 -0.79 -6.42
N PHE A 85 4.91 -0.25 -7.21
CA PHE A 85 3.54 -0.77 -7.23
C PHE A 85 3.46 -2.21 -7.73
N ALA A 86 4.27 -2.60 -8.71
CA ALA A 86 4.35 -3.98 -9.18
C ALA A 86 4.81 -4.95 -8.08
N HIS A 87 5.83 -4.58 -7.32
CA HIS A 87 6.34 -5.42 -6.22
C HIS A 87 5.44 -5.41 -4.98
N PHE A 88 4.75 -4.29 -4.71
CA PHE A 88 3.85 -4.15 -3.57
C PHE A 88 2.55 -4.92 -3.78
N ALA A 89 1.92 -4.82 -4.96
CA ALA A 89 0.70 -5.54 -5.30
C ALA A 89 0.89 -7.07 -5.32
N GLY A 90 2.09 -7.56 -5.67
CA GLY A 90 2.40 -9.00 -5.63
C GLY A 90 2.71 -9.55 -4.24
N GLY A 91 2.97 -8.69 -3.24
CA GLY A 91 3.39 -9.10 -1.89
C GLY A 91 2.38 -8.82 -0.78
N ALA A 92 1.49 -7.84 -0.96
CA ALA A 92 0.33 -7.62 -0.13
C ALA A 92 -0.82 -8.46 -0.71
N GLY A 93 -1.23 -9.53 -0.04
CA GLY A 93 -2.25 -10.49 -0.52
C GLY A 93 -3.68 -9.95 -0.67
N GLY A 94 -3.85 -8.75 -1.24
CA GLY A 94 -5.11 -8.30 -1.81
C GLY A 94 -5.23 -8.89 -3.20
N THR A 95 -5.91 -10.03 -3.31
CA THR A 95 -6.33 -10.54 -4.61
C THR A 95 -7.32 -9.53 -5.19
N LEU A 96 -6.84 -8.57 -6.00
CA LEU A 96 -7.67 -7.92 -7.01
C LEU A 96 -8.01 -9.02 -8.02
N ARG A 97 -9.11 -9.73 -7.75
CA ARG A 97 -9.67 -10.72 -8.67
C ARG A 97 -10.29 -9.92 -9.81
N PRO A 98 -9.78 -10.01 -11.06
CA PRO A 98 -10.52 -9.51 -12.19
C PRO A 98 -11.68 -10.49 -12.41
N GLU A 99 -12.92 -10.06 -12.18
CA GLU A 99 -14.05 -10.82 -12.69
C GLU A 99 -14.01 -10.74 -14.22
N ARG A 100 -13.89 -11.92 -14.85
CA ARG A 100 -14.27 -12.06 -16.25
C ARG A 100 -15.80 -11.94 -16.31
N ARG A 101 -16.26 -11.15 -17.28
CA ARG A 101 -17.65 -11.01 -17.72
C ARG A 101 -18.45 -12.31 -17.65
#